data_AF-W4JUB3-F1
#
_entry.id   AF-W4JUB3-F1
#
_cell.length_a   1.000
_cell.length_b   1.000
_cell.length_c   1.000
_cell.angle_alpha   90.00
_cell.angle_beta   90.00
_cell.angle_gamma   90.00
#
_symmetry.space_group_name_H-M   'P 1'
#
loop_
_entity.id
_entity.type
_entity.pdbx_description
1 polymer ?
#
loop_
_entity_poly.entity_id
_entity_poly.type
_entity_poly.pdbx_seq_one_letter_code
_entity_poly.pdbx_strand_id
1 'polypeptide(L)'
;FSNGISTLSCVTGTKHKHICHTLLGLIIDLPLHNGYSLAHLVQSIHALLDFIYMAQFPLHTTQTLQYINKALKHFNIPKIHSLHYYTSYIKLFGTPDNYDIAYSEQLHINFTKDAYHANNKKNEYPQMT
;
A
#
# COMPACT_ATOMS: atom_id res chain seq x y z
N PHE A 1 -18.91 -1.29 14.37
CA PHE A 1 -19.18 -2.40 13.43
C PHE A 1 -19.95 -3.48 14.17
N SER A 2 -21.21 -3.75 13.80
CA SER A 2 -22.08 -4.71 14.51
C SER A 2 -21.58 -6.15 14.48
N ASN A 3 -20.82 -6.52 13.44
CA ASN A 3 -20.29 -7.87 13.24
C ASN A 3 -18.76 -7.96 13.41
N GLY A 4 -18.13 -6.93 14.00
CA GLY A 4 -16.67 -6.83 14.09
C GLY A 4 -15.98 -6.49 12.76
N ILE A 5 -14.64 -6.50 12.78
CA ILE A 5 -13.77 -6.14 11.63
C ILE A 5 -13.31 -7.38 10.85
N SER A 6 -13.36 -8.55 11.48
CA SER A 6 -12.84 -9.83 10.96
C SER A 6 -13.65 -10.40 9.80
N THR A 7 -14.91 -9.96 9.62
CA THR A 7 -15.79 -10.42 8.53
C THR A 7 -15.65 -9.55 7.27
N LEU A 8 -14.74 -8.58 7.24
CA LEU A 8 -14.55 -7.70 6.09
C LEU A 8 -13.75 -8.42 5.00
N SER A 9 -14.43 -8.81 3.91
CA SER A 9 -13.82 -9.27 2.66
C SER A 9 -14.20 -8.32 1.51
N CYS A 10 -13.27 -8.00 0.62
CA CYS A 10 -13.48 -7.07 -0.51
C CYS A 10 -14.03 -5.70 -0.08
N VAL A 11 -13.26 -4.98 0.74
CA VAL A 11 -13.63 -3.64 1.22
C VAL A 11 -13.56 -2.64 0.06
N THR A 12 -14.71 -2.11 -0.35
CA THR A 12 -14.78 -1.03 -1.34
C THR A 12 -14.08 0.22 -0.84
N GLY A 13 -13.54 1.05 -1.75
CA GLY A 13 -12.81 2.28 -1.37
C GLY A 13 -13.59 3.23 -0.47
N THR A 14 -14.92 3.28 -0.61
CA THR A 14 -15.83 4.05 0.26
C THR A 14 -15.88 3.50 1.69
N LYS A 15 -15.99 2.18 1.85
CA LYS A 15 -15.95 1.51 3.16
C LYS A 15 -14.58 1.67 3.81
N HIS A 16 -13.50 1.56 3.04
CA HIS A 16 -12.14 1.77 3.52
C HIS A 16 -11.96 3.19 4.09
N LYS A 17 -12.40 4.22 3.34
CA LYS A 17 -12.38 5.62 3.82
C LYS A 17 -13.16 5.80 5.13
N HIS A 18 -14.33 5.19 5.25
CA HIS A 18 -15.13 5.27 6.46
C HIS A 18 -14.47 4.56 7.65
N ILE A 19 -13.87 3.38 7.44
CA ILE A 19 -13.09 2.67 8.45
C ILE A 19 -11.92 3.54 8.93
N CYS A 20 -11.15 4.12 8.02
CA CYS A 20 -10.04 5.00 8.36
C CYS A 20 -10.51 6.21 9.17
N HIS A 21 -11.58 6.89 8.77
CA HIS A 21 -12.12 8.04 9.49
C HIS A 21 -12.57 7.67 10.91
N THR A 22 -13.30 6.55 11.08
CA THR A 22 -13.74 6.08 12.39
C THR A 22 -12.55 5.71 13.29
N LEU A 23 -11.55 5.00 12.77
CA LEU A 23 -10.35 4.64 13.52
C LEU A 23 -9.55 5.87 13.97
N LEU A 24 -9.44 6.89 13.12
CA LEU A 24 -8.72 8.13 13.44
C LEU A 24 -9.41 8.91 14.56
N GLY A 25 -10.75 9.00 14.53
CA GLY A 25 -11.52 9.59 15.63
C GLY A 25 -11.34 8.84 16.95
N LEU A 26 -11.38 7.51 16.93
CA LEU A 26 -11.15 6.69 18.13
C LEU A 26 -9.74 6.84 18.71
N ILE A 27 -8.75 7.03 17.85
CA ILE A 27 -7.36 7.24 18.26
C ILE A 27 -7.17 8.57 18.99
N ILE A 28 -7.86 9.63 18.55
CA ILE A 28 -7.75 10.97 19.15
C ILE A 28 -8.36 10.99 20.56
N ASP A 29 -9.49 10.30 20.75
CA ASP A 29 -10.21 10.25 22.03
C ASP A 29 -9.72 9.13 22.97
N LEU A 30 -8.63 8.43 22.63
CA LEU A 30 -8.18 7.28 23.40
C LEU A 30 -7.60 7.72 24.76
N PRO A 31 -8.18 7.31 25.90
CA PRO A 31 -7.58 7.58 27.21
C PRO A 31 -6.38 6.65 27.40
N LEU A 32 -5.17 7.17 27.18
CA LEU A 32 -3.95 6.42 27.49
C LEU A 32 -3.73 6.38 29.01
N HIS A 33 -3.99 5.22 29.62
CA HIS A 33 -3.60 4.95 31.00
C HIS A 33 -2.08 4.70 31.09
N ASN A 34 -1.47 5.08 32.22
CA ASN A 34 -0.04 4.94 32.57
C ASN A 34 0.92 6.03 32.04
N GLY A 35 0.43 7.24 31.77
CA GLY A 35 1.29 8.41 31.49
C GLY A 35 1.91 8.44 30.09
N TYR A 36 1.46 7.57 29.19
CA TYR A 36 1.83 7.65 27.78
C TYR A 36 1.19 8.87 27.13
N SER A 37 2.00 9.67 26.45
CA SER A 37 1.52 10.88 25.78
C SER A 37 0.83 10.54 24.46
N LEU A 38 -0.42 10.96 24.31
CA LEU A 38 -1.16 10.96 23.05
C LEU A 38 -0.35 11.63 21.92
N ALA A 39 0.48 12.63 22.26
CA ALA A 39 1.34 13.30 21.29
C ALA A 39 2.36 12.35 20.64
N HIS A 40 2.91 11.37 21.38
CA HIS A 40 3.82 10.38 20.79
C HIS A 40 3.11 9.44 19.83
N LEU A 41 1.88 9.06 20.15
CA LEU A 41 1.06 8.22 19.28
C LEU A 41 0.70 8.96 17.98
N VAL A 42 0.22 10.21 18.09
CA VAL A 42 -0.09 11.06 16.94
C VAL A 42 1.16 11.32 16.10
N GLN A 43 2.30 11.61 16.73
CA GLN A 43 3.59 11.81 16.04
C GLN A 43 4.04 10.54 15.31
N SER A 44 3.83 9.37 15.89
CA SER A 44 4.14 8.09 15.25
C SER A 44 3.25 7.89 14.03
N ILE A 45 1.94 8.06 14.17
CA ILE A 45 0.99 7.93 13.06
C ILE A 45 1.33 8.91 11.94
N HIS A 46 1.64 10.17 12.26
CA HIS A 46 2.11 11.15 11.29
C HIS A 46 3.36 10.69 10.56
N ALA A 47 4.38 10.23 11.28
CA ALA A 47 5.62 9.75 10.65
C ALA A 47 5.39 8.53 9.73
N LEU A 48 4.45 7.64 10.08
CA LEU A 48 4.08 6.52 9.23
C LEU A 48 3.36 7.00 7.95
N LEU A 49 2.42 7.93 8.08
CA LEU A 49 1.70 8.50 6.95
C LEU A 49 2.62 9.29 6.03
N ASP A 50 3.52 10.09 6.60
CA ASP A 50 4.55 10.82 5.86
C ASP A 50 5.43 9.85 5.05
N PHE A 51 5.84 8.74 5.66
CA PHE A 51 6.57 7.69 4.94
C PHE A 51 5.76 7.11 3.78
N ILE A 52 4.51 6.69 4.02
CA ILE A 52 3.64 6.09 2.99
C ILE A 52 3.42 7.06 1.83
N TYR A 53 3.17 8.33 2.14
CA TYR A 53 2.94 9.35 1.12
C TYR A 53 4.20 9.61 0.29
N MET A 54 5.36 9.74 0.95
CA MET A 54 6.63 9.92 0.25
C MET A 54 6.99 8.71 -0.59
N ALA A 55 6.74 7.49 -0.12
CA ALA A 55 6.99 6.24 -0.85
C ALA A 55 6.17 6.10 -2.14
N GLN A 56 5.08 6.86 -2.28
CA GLN A 56 4.27 6.89 -3.51
C GLN A 56 4.80 7.87 -4.55
N PHE A 57 5.86 8.63 -4.26
CA PHE A 57 6.40 9.58 -5.23
C PHE A 57 7.10 8.83 -6.38
N PRO A 58 6.80 9.18 -7.64
CA PRO A 58 7.42 8.54 -8.80
C PRO A 58 8.92 8.87 -8.89
N LEU A 59 9.34 9.97 -8.28
CA LEU A 59 10.71 10.48 -8.32
C LEU A 59 11.17 10.86 -6.91
N HIS A 60 12.37 10.42 -6.53
CA HIS A 60 12.99 10.77 -5.27
C HIS A 60 14.22 11.67 -5.48
N THR A 61 14.32 12.72 -4.69
CA THR A 61 15.53 13.54 -4.58
C THR A 61 16.29 13.17 -3.32
N THR A 62 17.55 13.60 -3.20
CA THR A 62 18.34 13.40 -1.98
C THR A 62 17.63 13.91 -0.73
N GLN A 63 16.85 15.00 -0.85
CA GLN A 63 16.07 15.58 0.23
C GLN A 63 14.89 14.68 0.64
N THR A 64 14.12 14.14 -0.31
CA THR A 64 12.99 13.26 0.02
C THR A 64 13.46 11.96 0.67
N LEU A 65 14.60 11.42 0.24
CA LEU A 65 15.24 10.28 0.91
C LEU A 65 15.66 10.60 2.35
N GLN A 66 16.14 11.81 2.64
CA GLN A 66 16.44 12.23 4.00
C GLN A 66 15.18 12.31 4.87
N TYR A 67 14.07 12.83 4.32
CA TYR A 67 12.79 12.88 5.03
C TYR A 67 12.24 11.47 5.33
N ILE A 68 12.34 10.53 4.39
CA ILE A 68 11.98 9.12 4.59
C ILE A 68 12.76 8.50 5.77
N ASN A 69 14.08 8.67 5.79
CA ASN A 69 14.89 8.15 6.90
C ASN A 69 14.55 8.81 8.24
N LYS A 70 14.26 10.11 8.24
CA LYS A 70 13.86 10.85 9.44
C LYS A 70 12.53 10.35 9.99
N ALA A 71 11.55 10.10 9.13
CA ALA A 71 10.24 9.60 9.53
C ALA A 71 10.34 8.21 10.17
N LEU A 72 11.16 7.32 9.61
CA LEU A 72 11.30 5.95 10.11
C LEU A 72 12.20 5.81 11.35
N LYS A 73 13.01 6.83 11.68
CA LYS A 73 13.98 6.79 12.78
C LYS A 73 13.37 6.39 14.14
N HIS A 74 12.09 6.72 14.36
CA HIS A 74 11.40 6.45 15.62
C HIS A 74 10.74 5.07 15.69
N PHE A 75 10.72 4.31 14.57
CA PHE A 75 10.10 2.99 14.50
C PHE A 75 11.15 1.88 14.66
N ASN A 76 11.36 1.43 15.90
CA ASN A 76 12.21 0.28 16.20
C ASN A 76 11.35 -0.97 16.49
N ILE A 77 10.54 -1.38 15.51
CA ILE A 77 9.65 -2.54 15.62
C ILE A 77 10.10 -3.58 14.59
N PRO A 78 10.36 -4.84 14.97
CA PRO A 78 10.85 -5.87 14.03
C PRO A 78 9.98 -6.02 12.78
N LYS A 79 8.66 -5.86 12.93
CA LYS A 79 7.68 -5.98 11.85
C LYS A 79 7.77 -4.87 10.80
N ILE A 80 8.38 -3.73 11.14
CA ILE A 80 8.53 -2.54 10.29
C ILE A 80 10.01 -2.31 9.92
N HIS A 81 10.92 -3.16 10.41
CA HIS A 81 12.37 -3.02 10.21
C HIS A 81 12.78 -2.99 8.74
N SER A 82 12.07 -3.71 7.87
CA SER A 82 12.33 -3.70 6.42
C SER A 82 12.22 -2.31 5.78
N LEU A 83 11.38 -1.42 6.34
CA LEU A 83 11.20 -0.08 5.81
C LEU A 83 12.45 0.80 5.99
N HIS A 84 13.30 0.54 7.00
CA HIS A 84 14.56 1.29 7.18
C HIS A 84 15.51 1.16 5.98
N TYR A 85 15.41 0.05 5.25
CA TYR A 85 16.21 -0.20 4.06
C TYR A 85 15.60 0.40 2.78
N TYR A 86 14.44 1.06 2.86
CA TYR A 86 13.75 1.61 1.69
C TYR A 86 14.63 2.59 0.90
N THR A 87 15.35 3.48 1.59
CA THR A 87 16.31 4.40 0.94
C THR A 87 17.42 3.65 0.23
N SER A 88 17.92 2.56 0.82
CA SER A 88 18.97 1.73 0.22
C SER A 88 18.44 1.00 -1.02
N TYR A 89 17.22 0.49 -0.97
CA TYR A 89 16.57 -0.14 -2.11
C TYR A 89 16.37 0.83 -3.27
N ILE A 90 15.91 2.06 -3.00
CA ILE A 90 15.76 3.07 -4.06
C ILE A 90 17.11 3.37 -4.73
N LYS A 91 18.19 3.47 -3.96
CA LYS A 91 19.53 3.73 -4.50
C LYS A 91 20.09 2.57 -5.33
N LEU A 92 19.74 1.33 -4.98
CA LEU A 92 20.27 0.13 -5.63
C LEU A 92 19.43 -0.31 -6.83
N PHE A 93 18.11 -0.19 -6.73
CA PHE A 93 17.15 -0.79 -7.66
C PHE A 93 16.29 0.24 -8.40
N GLY A 94 16.37 1.52 -8.03
CA GLY A 94 15.51 2.58 -8.57
C GLY A 94 14.22 2.78 -7.77
N THR A 95 13.44 3.78 -8.16
CA THR A 95 12.12 4.04 -7.56
C THR A 95 11.18 2.87 -7.88
N PRO A 96 10.26 2.49 -6.98
CA PRO A 96 9.24 1.51 -7.29
C PRO A 96 8.13 2.11 -8.17
N ASP A 97 8.50 2.95 -9.15
CA ASP A 97 7.56 3.33 -10.19
C ASP A 97 7.13 2.03 -10.92
N ASN A 98 5.84 1.90 -11.22
CA ASN A 98 5.21 0.71 -11.82
C ASN A 98 5.01 -0.57 -10.98
N TYR A 99 5.26 -0.60 -9.66
CA TYR A 99 4.80 -1.73 -8.82
C TYR A 99 3.33 -1.61 -8.39
N ASP A 100 2.42 -1.36 -9.34
CA ASP A 100 0.99 -1.49 -9.12
C ASP A 100 0.53 -2.91 -9.52
N ILE A 101 -0.28 -3.53 -8.68
CA ILE A 101 -0.96 -4.80 -8.98
C ILE A 101 -1.83 -4.66 -10.23
N ALA A 102 -2.31 -3.46 -10.55
CA ALA A 102 -3.03 -3.17 -11.78
C ALA A 102 -2.30 -3.67 -13.04
N TYR A 103 -0.96 -3.53 -13.09
CA TYR A 103 -0.20 -4.01 -14.25
C TYR A 103 -0.26 -5.54 -14.37
N SER A 104 -0.01 -6.25 -13.27
CA SER A 104 -0.07 -7.72 -13.24
C SER A 104 -1.48 -8.26 -13.46
N GLU A 105 -2.50 -7.57 -12.97
CA GLU A 105 -3.91 -7.93 -13.12
C GLU A 105 -4.40 -7.73 -14.56
N GLN A 106 -4.03 -6.60 -15.19
CA GLN A 106 -4.29 -6.34 -16.61
C GLN A 106 -3.65 -7.42 -17.48
N LEU A 107 -2.42 -7.81 -17.15
CA LEU A 107 -1.66 -8.84 -17.87
C LEU A 107 -2.33 -10.23 -17.71
N HIS A 108 -2.83 -10.57 -16.52
CA HIS A 108 -3.61 -11.78 -16.27
C HIS A 108 -4.94 -11.82 -17.05
N ILE A 109 -5.65 -10.69 -17.11
CA ILE A 109 -6.89 -10.56 -17.92
C ILE A 109 -6.59 -10.79 -19.40
N ASN A 110 -5.52 -10.17 -19.91
CA ASN A 110 -5.12 -10.32 -21.31
C ASN A 110 -4.75 -11.77 -21.63
N PHE A 111 -3.89 -12.40 -20.82
CA PHE A 111 -3.53 -13.81 -21.04
C PHE A 111 -4.74 -14.76 -21.01
N THR A 112 -5.70 -14.51 -20.11
CA THR A 112 -6.92 -15.32 -20.05
C THR A 112 -7.78 -15.11 -21.29
N LYS A 113 -7.93 -13.87 -21.76
CA LYS A 113 -8.71 -13.54 -22.96
C LYS A 113 -8.05 -14.06 -24.23
N ASP A 114 -6.74 -13.94 -24.37
CA ASP A 114 -5.98 -14.40 -25.53
C ASP A 114 -6.07 -15.94 -25.65
N ALA A 115 -5.88 -16.65 -24.53
CA ALA A 115 -6.06 -18.10 -24.49
C ALA A 115 -7.51 -18.51 -24.82
N TYR A 116 -8.50 -17.78 -24.31
CA TYR A 116 -9.91 -18.00 -24.65
C TYR A 116 -10.17 -17.77 -26.15
N HIS A 117 -9.68 -16.66 -26.72
CA HIS A 117 -9.82 -16.37 -28.15
C HIS A 117 -9.13 -17.41 -29.03
N ALA A 118 -7.94 -17.89 -28.66
CA ALA A 118 -7.22 -18.91 -29.40
C ALA A 118 -7.91 -20.28 -29.38
N ASN A 119 -8.58 -20.63 -28.28
CA ASN A 119 -9.29 -21.92 -28.15
C ASN A 119 -10.77 -21.83 -28.57
N ASN A 120 -11.30 -20.62 -28.77
CA ASN A 120 -12.67 -20.43 -29.20
C ASN A 120 -12.79 -20.74 -30.69
N LYS A 121 -13.48 -21.85 -31.00
CA LYS A 121 -13.77 -22.36 -32.35
C LYS A 121 -14.66 -21.46 -33.22
N LYS A 122 -14.88 -20.21 -32.82
CA LYS A 122 -15.77 -19.27 -33.49
C LYS A 122 -14.94 -18.39 -34.41
N ASN A 123 -15.04 -18.63 -35.73
CA ASN A 123 -14.24 -18.05 -36.81
C ASN A 123 -12.84 -18.67 -37.00
N GLU A 124 -12.76 -20.00 -36.98
CA GLU A 124 -11.56 -20.70 -37.46
C GLU A 124 -11.37 -20.40 -38.96
N TYR A 125 -10.22 -19.84 -39.35
CA TYR A 125 -9.88 -19.73 -40.77
C TYR A 125 -9.83 -21.14 -41.37
N PRO A 126 -10.44 -21.40 -42.54
CA PRO A 126 -10.29 -22.68 -43.21
C PRO A 126 -8.80 -22.88 -43.51
N GLN A 127 -8.17 -23.81 -42.81
CA GLN A 127 -6.80 -24.20 -43.11
C GLN A 127 -6.84 -24.90 -44.47
N MET A 128 -6.07 -24.39 -45.43
CA MET A 128 -6.08 -24.82 -46.83
C MET A 128 -5.92 -26.35 -46.93
N THR A 129 -6.74 -26.96 -47.79
CA THR A 129 -6.66 -28.38 -48.20
C THR A 129 -5.36 -28.73 -48.89
#